data_AF-A0A1V5SC77-F1
#
_entry.id   AF-A0A1V5SC77-F1
#
_cell.length_a   1.000
_cell.length_b   1.000
_cell.length_c   1.000
_cell.angle_alpha   90.00
_cell.angle_beta   90.00
_cell.angle_gamma   90.00
#
_symmetry.space_group_name_H-M   'P 1'
#
loop_
_entity.id
_entity.type
_entity.pdbx_description
1 polymer ?
#
loop_
_entity_poly.entity_id
_entity_poly.type
_entity_poly.pdbx_seq_one_letter_code
_entity_poly.pdbx_strand_id
1 'polypeptide(L)'
;MISNNKNQKILFLLALVALTALPSISLGANEDVAEIYTFIGDWYQQFILPVGTTLAGFVIMYGGIVYATSGGDTSKVAKGKELIFGAVSGLALLVLAVFIVRMITT
;
A
#
# COMPACT_ATOMS: atom_id res chain seq x y z
N MET A 1 22.88 26.37 -1.71
CA MET A 1 22.19 25.94 -0.47
C MET A 1 21.67 24.52 -0.67
N ILE A 2 22.52 23.52 -0.42
CA ILE A 2 22.21 22.10 -0.60
C ILE A 2 21.92 21.57 0.81
N SER A 3 20.65 21.43 1.17
CA SER A 3 20.28 20.73 2.39
C SER A 3 19.28 19.65 2.03
N ASN A 4 19.65 18.42 2.39
CA ASN A 4 18.75 17.27 2.57
C ASN A 4 18.54 16.31 1.37
N ASN A 5 19.65 15.74 0.89
CA ASN A 5 19.73 14.65 -0.11
C ASN A 5 18.76 13.46 0.16
N LYS A 6 18.48 13.13 1.43
CA LYS A 6 17.58 12.01 1.78
C LYS A 6 16.12 12.32 1.48
N ASN A 7 15.63 13.48 1.92
CA ASN A 7 14.24 13.89 1.66
C ASN A 7 14.03 14.31 0.20
N GLN A 8 15.07 14.85 -0.44
CA GLN A 8 15.01 15.18 -1.86
C GLN A 8 14.93 13.92 -2.74
N LYS A 9 15.64 12.83 -2.38
CA LYS A 9 15.51 11.52 -3.04
C LYS A 9 14.14 10.89 -2.83
N ILE A 10 13.56 11.00 -1.62
CA ILE A 10 12.20 10.52 -1.33
C ILE A 10 11.17 11.26 -2.16
N LEU A 11 11.28 12.60 -2.25
CA LEU A 11 10.42 13.41 -3.11
C LEU A 11 10.57 13.04 -4.59
N PHE A 12 11.79 12.74 -5.04
CA PHE A 12 12.05 12.33 -6.43
C PHE A 12 11.48 10.94 -6.74
N LEU A 13 11.59 9.99 -5.80
CA LEU A 13 10.99 8.66 -5.92
C LEU A 13 9.45 8.73 -5.90
N LEU A 14 8.87 9.55 -5.03
CA LEU A 14 7.42 9.81 -5.03
C LEU A 14 6.95 10.42 -6.35
N ALA A 15 7.71 11.37 -6.90
CA ALA A 15 7.41 11.98 -8.20
C ALA A 15 7.53 10.98 -9.37
N LEU A 16 8.50 10.06 -9.32
CA LEU A 16 8.65 9.00 -10.33
C LEU A 16 7.49 8.00 -10.28
N VAL A 17 7.10 7.59 -9.06
CA VAL A 17 5.90 6.76 -8.83
C VAL A 17 4.65 7.48 -9.32
N ALA A 18 4.51 8.78 -9.04
CA ALA A 18 3.41 9.60 -9.53
C ALA A 18 3.41 9.78 -11.06
N LEU A 19 4.58 9.78 -11.71
CA LEU A 19 4.68 9.87 -13.17
C LEU A 19 4.24 8.56 -13.84
N THR A 20 4.60 7.42 -13.25
CA THR A 20 4.05 6.12 -13.68
C THR A 20 2.56 5.99 -13.37
N ALA A 21 2.00 6.84 -12.50
CA ALA A 21 0.59 6.87 -12.14
C ALA A 21 -0.33 7.47 -13.18
N LEU A 22 0.23 8.15 -14.18
CA LEU A 22 -0.57 8.79 -15.19
C LEU A 22 -1.14 7.71 -16.10
N PRO A 23 -2.47 7.52 -16.11
CA PRO A 23 -3.10 6.50 -16.94
C PRO A 23 -2.93 6.89 -18.42
N SER A 24 -2.52 5.94 -19.25
CA SER A 24 -2.65 6.08 -20.70
C SER A 24 -4.11 5.79 -21.09
N ILE A 25 -4.93 6.83 -21.18
CA ILE A 25 -6.30 6.72 -21.71
C ILE A 25 -6.19 6.44 -23.20
N SER A 26 -6.52 5.21 -23.62
CA SER A 26 -6.58 4.82 -25.03
C SER A 26 -7.99 5.10 -25.54
N LEU A 27 -8.21 6.25 -26.19
CA LEU A 27 -9.52 6.59 -26.75
C LEU A 27 -9.78 5.76 -28.03
N GLY A 28 -10.31 4.55 -27.85
CA GLY A 28 -10.78 3.66 -28.92
C GLY A 28 -12.31 3.63 -28.95
N ALA A 29 -12.91 4.05 -30.07
CA ALA A 29 -14.31 4.48 -30.19
C ALA A 29 -15.44 3.44 -30.01
N ASN A 30 -15.31 2.39 -29.17
CA ASN A 30 -16.38 1.39 -28.94
C ASN A 30 -16.40 0.74 -27.52
N GLU A 31 -15.94 1.39 -26.43
CA GLU A 31 -15.53 0.67 -25.20
C GLU A 31 -15.89 1.37 -23.84
N ASP A 32 -17.01 2.10 -23.72
CA ASP A 32 -17.34 3.01 -22.59
C ASP A 32 -17.27 2.42 -21.14
N VAL A 33 -17.32 1.10 -20.97
CA VAL A 33 -17.17 0.42 -19.66
C VAL A 33 -15.89 -0.38 -19.54
N ALA A 34 -15.33 -0.90 -20.63
CA ALA A 34 -14.10 -1.69 -20.61
C ALA A 34 -12.90 -0.84 -20.16
N GLU A 35 -12.84 0.41 -20.60
CA GLU A 35 -11.84 1.38 -20.16
C GLU A 35 -11.93 1.69 -18.65
N ILE A 36 -13.13 1.63 -18.06
CA ILE A 36 -13.33 1.87 -16.63
C ILE A 36 -12.78 0.69 -15.80
N TYR A 37 -13.00 -0.55 -16.25
CA TYR A 37 -12.50 -1.74 -15.56
C TYR A 37 -10.97 -1.86 -15.62
N THR A 38 -10.36 -1.50 -16.75
CA THR A 38 -8.90 -1.47 -16.88
C THR A 38 -8.31 -0.31 -16.08
N PHE A 39 -8.94 0.87 -16.09
CA PHE A 39 -8.53 2.01 -15.29
C PHE A 39 -8.48 1.69 -13.79
N ILE A 40 -9.53 1.06 -13.24
CA ILE A 40 -9.57 0.67 -11.82
C ILE A 40 -8.52 -0.40 -11.51
N GLY A 41 -8.33 -1.36 -12.42
CA GLY A 41 -7.35 -2.44 -12.28
C GLY A 41 -5.90 -1.93 -12.20
N ASP A 42 -5.52 -1.07 -13.14
CA ASP A 42 -4.16 -0.53 -13.24
C ASP A 42 -3.83 0.35 -12.02
N TRP A 43 -4.76 1.21 -11.61
CA TRP A 43 -4.57 2.07 -10.44
C TRP A 43 -4.41 1.28 -9.14
N TYR A 44 -5.18 0.20 -9.00
CA TYR A 44 -5.10 -0.66 -7.83
C TYR A 44 -3.76 -1.40 -7.75
N GLN A 45 -3.26 -1.94 -8.88
CA GLN A 45 -1.99 -2.65 -8.92
C GLN A 45 -0.78 -1.74 -8.76
N GLN A 46 -0.79 -0.54 -9.34
CA GLN A 46 0.34 0.39 -9.24
C GLN A 46 0.40 1.20 -7.94
N PHE A 47 -0.75 1.55 -7.32
CA PHE A 47 -0.76 2.41 -6.14
C PHE A 47 -1.12 1.67 -4.86
N ILE A 48 -2.30 1.05 -4.86
CA ILE A 48 -2.93 0.56 -3.63
C ILE A 48 -2.15 -0.64 -3.06
N LEU A 49 -1.78 -1.59 -3.92
CA LEU A 49 -1.01 -2.78 -3.53
C LEU A 49 0.37 -2.45 -2.92
N PRO A 50 1.27 -1.72 -3.60
CA PRO A 50 2.61 -1.46 -3.08
C PRO A 50 2.59 -0.52 -1.87
N VAL A 51 1.72 0.50 -1.85
CA VAL A 51 1.58 1.41 -0.69
C VAL A 51 1.03 0.66 0.52
N GLY A 52 -0.04 -0.11 0.33
CA GLY A 52 -0.67 -0.88 1.40
C GLY A 52 0.25 -1.93 2.01
N THR A 53 0.97 -2.67 1.17
CA THR A 53 1.93 -3.70 1.62
C THR A 53 3.10 -3.07 2.37
N THR A 54 3.63 -1.95 1.87
CA THR A 54 4.74 -1.22 2.51
C THR A 54 4.32 -0.69 3.87
N LEU A 55 3.16 -0.04 3.98
CA LEU A 55 2.63 0.48 5.24
C LEU A 55 2.39 -0.64 6.26
N ALA A 56 1.76 -1.73 5.85
CA ALA A 56 1.53 -2.86 6.74
C ALA A 56 2.86 -3.46 7.24
N GLY A 57 3.87 -3.58 6.38
CA GLY A 57 5.21 -4.00 6.78
C GLY A 57 5.83 -3.10 7.86
N PHE A 58 5.69 -1.79 7.74
CA PHE A 58 6.15 -0.84 8.77
C PHE A 58 5.41 -1.00 10.10
N VAL A 59 4.09 -1.21 10.07
CA VAL A 59 3.29 -1.39 11.29
C VAL A 59 3.63 -2.71 11.99
N ILE A 60 3.82 -3.80 11.23
CA ILE A 60 4.27 -5.08 11.79
C ILE A 60 5.65 -4.94 12.43
N MET A 61 6.59 -4.27 11.76
CA MET A 61 7.93 -4.03 12.31
C MET A 61 7.88 -3.22 13.61
N TYR A 62 7.09 -2.16 13.65
CA TYR A 62 6.90 -1.34 14.86
C TYR A 62 6.24 -2.15 15.98
N GLY A 63 5.16 -2.89 15.68
CA GLY A 63 4.49 -3.78 16.64
C GLY A 63 5.41 -4.87 17.18
N GLY A 64 6.28 -5.43 16.34
CA GLY A 64 7.29 -6.41 16.72
C GLY A 64 8.37 -5.83 17.65
N ILE A 65 8.84 -4.61 17.39
CA ILE A 65 9.79 -3.91 18.28
C ILE A 65 9.13 -3.61 19.63
N VAL A 66 7.89 -3.12 19.64
CA VAL A 66 7.14 -2.86 20.87
C VAL A 66 6.95 -4.15 21.67
N TYR A 67 6.58 -5.26 21.01
CA TYR A 67 6.44 -6.56 21.64
C TYR A 67 7.77 -7.08 22.21
N ALA A 68 8.86 -7.00 21.46
CA ALA A 68 10.18 -7.49 21.89
C ALA A 68 10.78 -6.65 23.04
N THR A 69 10.55 -5.34 23.06
CA THR A 69 11.05 -4.42 24.10
C THR A 69 10.14 -4.33 25.33
N SER A 70 9.04 -5.10 25.37
CA SER A 70 8.05 -5.02 26.45
C SER A 70 8.55 -5.55 27.81
N GLY A 71 9.63 -6.35 27.84
CA GLY A 71 10.29 -6.76 29.09
C GLY A 71 9.41 -7.47 30.14
N GLY A 72 8.24 -7.99 29.75
CA GLY A 72 7.26 -8.61 30.66
C GLY A 72 6.11 -7.70 31.11
N ASP A 73 6.08 -6.42 30.70
CA ASP A 73 4.95 -5.52 30.94
C ASP A 73 3.74 -5.95 30.09
N THR A 74 2.69 -6.45 30.75
CA THR A 74 1.46 -6.94 30.13
C THR A 74 0.76 -5.90 29.26
N SER A 75 0.88 -4.61 29.59
CA SER A 75 0.28 -3.52 28.81
C SER A 75 0.96 -3.35 27.45
N LYS A 76 2.30 -3.34 27.45
CA LYS A 76 3.07 -3.20 26.20
C LYS A 76 3.01 -4.45 25.32
N VAL A 77 2.95 -5.63 25.95
CA VAL A 77 2.74 -6.90 25.25
C VAL A 77 1.38 -6.92 24.56
N ALA A 78 0.30 -6.52 25.24
CA ALA A 78 -1.03 -6.47 24.66
C ALA A 78 -1.08 -5.49 23.47
N LYS A 79 -0.50 -4.29 23.64
CA LYS A 79 -0.46 -3.27 22.59
C LYS A 79 0.36 -3.71 21.36
N GLY A 80 1.50 -4.37 21.58
CA GLY A 80 2.30 -4.92 20.47
C GLY A 80 1.54 -5.98 19.68
N LYS A 81 0.83 -6.88 20.37
CA LYS A 81 -0.02 -7.89 19.71
C LYS A 81 -1.17 -7.25 18.93
N GLU A 82 -1.86 -6.27 19.52
CA GLU A 82 -2.97 -5.57 18.88
C GLU A 82 -2.52 -4.86 17.60
N LEU A 83 -1.35 -4.22 17.61
CA LEU A 83 -0.76 -3.61 16.41
C LEU A 83 -0.44 -4.64 15.32
N ILE A 84 0.12 -5.79 15.70
CA ILE A 84 0.41 -6.88 14.75
C ILE A 84 -0.88 -7.45 14.18
N PHE A 85 -1.88 -7.76 15.02
CA PHE A 85 -3.18 -8.26 14.57
C PHE A 85 -3.90 -7.25 13.67
N GLY A 86 -3.85 -5.96 14.01
CA GLY A 86 -4.37 -4.88 13.17
C GLY A 86 -3.70 -4.86 11.79
N ALA A 87 -2.37 -4.91 11.75
CA ALA A 87 -1.62 -4.90 10.48
C ALA A 87 -1.85 -6.16 9.64
N VAL A 88 -1.93 -7.34 10.28
CA VAL A 88 -2.23 -8.60 9.61
C VAL A 88 -3.65 -8.59 9.04
N SER A 89 -4.63 -8.07 9.78
CA SER A 89 -6.01 -7.95 9.31
C SER A 89 -6.13 -6.98 8.13
N GLY A 90 -5.37 -5.87 8.15
CA GLY A 90 -5.28 -4.93 7.04
C GLY A 90 -4.62 -5.55 5.80
N LEU A 91 -3.56 -6.35 5.98
CA LEU A 91 -2.95 -7.12 4.88
C LEU A 91 -3.92 -8.14 4.29
N ALA A 92 -4.66 -8.86 5.13
CA ALA A 92 -5.66 -9.81 4.68
C ALA A 92 -6.76 -9.11 3.86
N LEU A 93 -7.22 -7.92 4.29
CA LEU A 93 -8.15 -7.09 3.52
C LEU A 93 -7.59 -6.65 2.17
N LEU A 94 -6.32 -6.24 2.12
CA LEU A 94 -5.65 -5.91 0.86
C LEU A 94 -5.66 -7.10 -0.09
N VAL A 95 -5.27 -8.29 0.38
CA VAL A 95 -5.27 -9.51 -0.44
C VAL A 95 -6.66 -9.84 -0.99
N LEU A 96 -7.71 -9.69 -0.16
CA LEU A 96 -9.10 -9.88 -0.60
C LEU A 96 -9.52 -8.83 -1.64
N ALA A 97 -9.08 -7.58 -1.48
CA ALA A 97 -9.35 -6.53 -2.46
C ALA A 97 -8.70 -6.83 -3.82
N VAL A 98 -7.51 -7.43 -3.87
CA VAL A 98 -6.89 -7.87 -5.14
C VAL A 98 -7.80 -8.85 -5.87
N PHE A 99 -8.38 -9.78 -5.12
CA PHE A 99 -9.27 -10.80 -5.66
C PHE A 99 -10.52 -10.16 -6.30
N ILE A 100 -11.13 -9.20 -5.62
CA ILE A 100 -12.33 -8.50 -6.12
C ILE A 100 -11.99 -7.73 -7.39
N VAL A 101 -10.89 -6.96 -7.38
CA VAL A 101 -10.47 -6.17 -8.55
C VAL A 101 -10.15 -7.07 -9.75
N ARG A 102 -9.48 -8.20 -9.53
CA ARG A 102 -9.18 -9.14 -10.60
C ARG A 102 -10.44 -9.81 -11.19
N MET A 103 -11.45 -10.07 -10.36
CA MET A 103 -12.72 -10.67 -10.78
C MET A 103 -13.60 -9.73 -11.60
N ILE A 104 -13.50 -8.40 -11.40
CA ILE A 104 -14.25 -7.43 -12.21
C ILE A 104 -13.54 -7.06 -13.52
N THR A 105 -12.21 -7.21 -13.58
CA THR A 105 -11.42 -6.88 -14.78
C THR A 105 -11.26 -8.08 -15.72
N THR A 106 -11.50 -9.31 -15.26
CA THR A 106 -11.47 -10.54 -16.09
C THR A 106 -12.82 -10.79 -16.76
#